data_AF-A0A3D0USR0-F1
#
_entry.id   AF-A0A3D0USR0-F1
#
_cell.length_a   1.000
_cell.length_b   1.000
_cell.length_c   1.000
_cell.angle_alpha   90.00
_cell.angle_beta   90.00
_cell.angle_gamma   90.00
#
_symmetry.space_group_name_H-M   'P 1'
#
loop_
_entity.id
_entity.type
_entity.pdbx_description
1 polymer ?
#
loop_
_entity_poly.entity_id
_entity_poly.type
_entity_poly.pdbx_seq_one_letter_code
_entity_poly.pdbx_strand_id
1 'polypeptide(L)'
;MLPKEVYNKEQELLQYIETLGISKDKIFNKDLFLQLFVHKSYAADYKEITDHNERLEFLGDGILGAVINKLLFVNYPEKDESELTLYKIALVREETLAVAAKQIGLNNQIFISKGEEKMDGRNKNAILADCMEALL
;
A
#
# COMPACT_ATOMS: atom_id res chain seq x y z
N MET A 1 -1.69 -18.40 3.08
CA MET A 1 -2.02 -18.77 1.69
C MET A 1 -3.11 -17.82 1.21
N LEU A 2 -3.13 -17.45 -0.07
CA LEU A 2 -4.14 -16.53 -0.63
C LEU A 2 -5.32 -17.29 -1.26
N PRO A 3 -6.52 -16.68 -1.34
CA PRO A 3 -7.67 -17.28 -2.02
C PRO A 3 -7.48 -17.38 -3.53
N LYS A 4 -8.15 -18.35 -4.17
CA LYS A 4 -8.08 -18.56 -5.63
C LYS A 4 -8.49 -17.32 -6.42
N GLU A 5 -9.46 -16.56 -5.91
CA GLU A 5 -9.95 -15.35 -6.54
C GLU A 5 -8.85 -14.29 -6.70
N VAL A 6 -7.93 -14.23 -5.74
CA VAL A 6 -6.76 -13.32 -5.79
C VAL A 6 -5.79 -13.78 -6.87
N TYR A 7 -5.48 -15.08 -6.93
CA TYR A 7 -4.61 -15.63 -7.98
C TYR A 7 -5.19 -15.45 -9.39
N ASN A 8 -6.51 -15.51 -9.55
CA ASN A 8 -7.16 -15.28 -10.84
C ASN A 8 -6.97 -13.86 -11.38
N LYS A 9 -6.63 -12.89 -10.51
CA LYS A 9 -6.40 -11.49 -10.84
C LYS A 9 -4.93 -11.14 -11.10
N GLU A 10 -4.03 -12.10 -10.98
CA GLU A 10 -2.58 -11.88 -11.11
C GLU A 10 -2.18 -11.12 -12.38
N GLN A 11 -2.65 -11.54 -13.55
CA GLN A 11 -2.25 -10.90 -14.81
C GLN A 11 -2.75 -9.46 -14.91
N GLU A 12 -3.94 -9.18 -14.38
CA GLU A 12 -4.52 -7.83 -14.31
C GLU A 12 -3.70 -6.93 -13.37
N LEU A 13 -3.31 -7.45 -12.21
CA LEU A 13 -2.49 -6.73 -11.23
C LEU A 13 -1.06 -6.50 -11.74
N LEU A 14 -0.47 -7.47 -12.45
CA LEU A 14 0.83 -7.29 -13.10
C LEU A 14 0.76 -6.18 -14.16
N GLN A 15 -0.29 -6.20 -14.99
CA GLN A 15 -0.50 -5.16 -15.98
C GLN A 15 -0.67 -3.79 -15.33
N TYR A 16 -1.41 -3.71 -14.21
CA TYR A 16 -1.59 -2.50 -13.42
C TYR A 16 -0.24 -1.94 -12.92
N ILE A 17 0.60 -2.76 -12.29
CA ILE A 17 1.92 -2.32 -11.81
C ILE A 17 2.84 -1.86 -12.95
N GLU A 18 2.78 -2.52 -14.11
CA GLU A 18 3.51 -2.06 -15.30
C GLU A 18 3.04 -0.66 -15.75
N THR A 19 1.75 -0.29 -15.58
CA THR A 19 1.29 1.08 -15.87
C THR A 19 1.87 2.13 -14.93
N LEU A 20 2.32 1.72 -13.74
CA LEU A 20 3.03 2.58 -12.78
C LEU A 20 4.53 2.71 -13.11
N GLY A 21 5.00 2.06 -14.18
CA GLY A 21 6.41 2.05 -14.58
C GLY A 21 7.27 1.03 -13.83
N ILE A 22 6.65 0.15 -13.04
CA ILE A 22 7.35 -0.93 -12.33
C ILE A 22 7.31 -2.18 -13.21
N SER A 23 8.48 -2.63 -13.65
CA SER A 23 8.57 -3.80 -14.53
C SER A 23 8.38 -5.11 -13.73
N LYS A 24 7.64 -6.05 -14.30
CA LYS A 24 7.33 -7.34 -13.66
C LYS A 24 8.55 -8.20 -13.30
N ASP A 25 9.70 -8.00 -13.95
CA ASP A 25 10.95 -8.68 -13.58
C ASP A 25 11.47 -8.29 -12.20
N LYS A 26 10.99 -7.16 -11.65
CA LYS A 26 11.29 -6.74 -10.28
C LYS A 26 10.47 -7.50 -9.24
N ILE A 27 9.41 -8.20 -9.64
CA ILE A 27 8.57 -9.00 -8.76
C ILE A 27 9.21 -10.38 -8.59
N PHE A 28 9.93 -10.54 -7.48
CA PHE A 28 10.66 -11.78 -7.17
C PHE A 28 9.81 -12.82 -6.44
N ASN A 29 8.70 -12.40 -5.82
CA ASN A 29 7.79 -13.29 -5.11
C ASN A 29 6.34 -12.95 -5.45
N LYS A 30 5.70 -13.88 -6.14
CA LYS A 30 4.31 -13.78 -6.59
C LYS A 30 3.31 -13.68 -5.43
N ASP A 31 3.49 -14.48 -4.38
CA ASP A 31 2.54 -14.50 -3.27
C ASP A 31 2.59 -13.19 -2.49
N LEU A 32 3.79 -12.64 -2.24
CA LEU A 32 3.93 -11.32 -1.62
C LEU A 32 3.33 -10.22 -2.50
N PHE A 33 3.55 -10.28 -3.82
CA PHE A 33 2.96 -9.34 -4.76
C PHE A 33 1.44 -9.35 -4.73
N LEU A 34 0.81 -10.51 -4.65
CA LEU A 34 -0.65 -10.61 -4.57
C LEU A 34 -1.17 -10.20 -3.20
N GLN A 35 -0.44 -10.55 -2.14
CA GLN A 35 -0.78 -10.21 -0.75
C GLN A 35 -0.89 -8.70 -0.50
N LEU A 36 -0.09 -7.89 -1.21
CA LEU A 36 -0.19 -6.43 -1.23
C LEU A 36 -1.63 -5.92 -1.37
N PHE A 37 -2.41 -6.54 -2.27
CA PHE A 37 -3.75 -6.07 -2.59
C PHE A 37 -4.81 -6.62 -1.65
N VAL A 38 -4.47 -7.48 -0.69
CA VAL A 38 -5.42 -8.14 0.19
C VAL A 38 -5.49 -7.43 1.53
N HIS A 39 -6.58 -6.72 1.76
CA HIS A 39 -6.86 -6.12 3.07
C HIS A 39 -7.34 -7.19 4.07
N LYS A 40 -7.04 -7.00 5.36
CA LYS A 40 -7.44 -7.93 6.44
C LYS A 40 -8.92 -8.24 6.48
N SER A 41 -9.79 -7.32 6.07
CA SER A 41 -11.24 -7.59 6.02
C SER A 41 -11.57 -8.69 5.03
N TYR A 42 -10.92 -8.73 3.86
CA TYR A 42 -11.10 -9.80 2.89
C TYR A 42 -10.54 -11.13 3.39
N ALA A 43 -9.35 -11.10 4.01
CA ALA A 43 -8.75 -12.29 4.61
C ALA A 43 -9.64 -12.90 5.70
N ALA A 44 -10.32 -12.07 6.49
CA ALA A 44 -11.23 -12.51 7.56
C ALA A 44 -12.50 -13.21 7.07
N ASP A 45 -12.88 -13.08 5.80
CA ASP A 45 -14.03 -13.81 5.23
C ASP A 45 -13.75 -15.32 5.06
N TYR A 46 -12.48 -15.74 5.17
CA TYR A 46 -12.05 -17.13 5.00
C TYR A 46 -11.84 -17.82 6.36
N LYS A 47 -12.22 -19.10 6.43
CA LYS A 47 -12.05 -19.91 7.65
C LYS A 47 -10.58 -20.22 7.97
N GLU A 48 -9.78 -20.38 6.94
CA GLU A 48 -8.35 -20.66 7.05
C GLU A 48 -7.56 -19.37 7.16
N ILE A 49 -6.38 -19.43 7.79
CA ILE A 49 -5.48 -18.29 7.90
C ILE A 49 -5.08 -17.83 6.50
N THR A 50 -5.52 -16.62 6.16
CA THR A 50 -5.30 -15.99 4.87
C THR A 50 -4.36 -14.81 5.04
N ASP A 51 -3.32 -14.76 4.22
CA ASP A 51 -2.34 -13.68 4.28
C ASP A 51 -2.96 -12.37 3.79
N HIS A 52 -2.53 -11.24 4.37
CA HIS A 52 -2.98 -9.89 4.03
C HIS A 52 -1.82 -8.89 4.16
N ASN A 53 -2.06 -7.67 3.71
CA ASN A 53 -1.05 -6.64 3.52
C ASN A 53 -0.37 -6.08 4.79
N GLU A 54 -0.95 -6.18 5.99
CA GLU A 54 -0.39 -5.53 7.22
C GLU A 54 1.11 -5.78 7.49
N ARG A 55 1.66 -6.97 7.16
CA ARG A 55 3.10 -7.21 7.32
C ARG A 55 3.97 -6.49 6.28
N LEU A 56 3.42 -6.30 5.08
CA LEU A 56 4.04 -5.51 4.02
C LEU A 56 3.91 -4.02 4.34
N GLU A 57 2.75 -3.57 4.79
CA GLU A 57 2.51 -2.21 5.31
C GLU A 57 3.55 -1.84 6.36
N PHE A 58 3.73 -2.68 7.39
CA PHE A 58 4.73 -2.46 8.43
C PHE A 58 6.16 -2.29 7.88
N LEU A 59 6.53 -3.07 6.86
CA LEU A 59 7.83 -2.94 6.21
C LEU A 59 7.91 -1.63 5.40
N GLY A 60 6.85 -1.35 4.65
CA GLY A 60 6.70 -0.21 3.77
C GLY A 60 6.73 1.13 4.49
N ASP A 61 6.07 1.27 5.65
CA ASP A 61 6.14 2.47 6.49
C ASP A 61 7.60 2.79 6.88
N GLY A 62 8.35 1.76 7.30
CA GLY A 62 9.77 1.91 7.61
C GLY A 62 10.60 2.38 6.42
N ILE A 63 10.35 1.82 5.23
CA ILE A 63 11.02 2.21 3.97
C ILE A 63 10.65 3.64 3.58
N LEU A 64 9.36 3.97 3.57
CA LEU A 64 8.84 5.30 3.25
C LEU A 64 9.43 6.35 4.17
N GLY A 65 9.40 6.09 5.48
CA GLY A 65 9.98 6.97 6.49
C GLY A 65 11.47 7.25 6.25
N ALA A 66 12.25 6.23 5.88
CA ALA A 66 13.66 6.39 5.55
C ALA A 66 13.89 7.19 4.25
N VAL A 67 13.10 6.93 3.21
CA VAL A 67 13.17 7.66 1.94
C VAL A 67 12.82 9.14 2.13
N ILE A 68 11.74 9.43 2.86
CA ILE A 68 11.32 10.81 3.16
C ILE A 68 12.35 11.51 4.03
N ASN A 69 12.89 10.84 5.06
CA ASN A 69 13.97 11.40 5.88
C ASN A 69 15.17 11.81 5.01
N LYS A 70 15.62 10.93 4.11
CA LYS A 70 16.73 11.22 3.19
C LYS A 70 16.40 12.39 2.26
N LEU A 71 15.20 12.41 1.68
CA LEU A 71 14.75 13.47 0.79
C LEU A 71 14.75 14.83 1.49
N LEU A 72 14.20 14.89 2.71
CA LEU A 72 14.13 16.10 3.51
C LEU A 72 15.51 16.58 3.93
N PHE A 73 16.37 15.68 4.41
CA PHE A 73 17.75 15.99 4.79
C PHE A 73 18.58 16.60 3.65
N VAL A 74 18.43 16.08 2.43
CA VAL A 74 19.20 16.57 1.27
C VAL A 74 18.65 17.89 0.73
N ASN A 75 17.32 18.04 0.68
CA ASN A 75 16.69 19.18 0.01
C ASN A 75 16.50 20.41 0.91
N TYR A 76 16.57 20.24 2.23
CA TYR A 76 16.37 21.32 3.20
C TYR A 76 17.52 21.38 4.22
N PRO A 77 18.78 21.56 3.78
CA PRO A 77 19.96 21.53 4.67
C PRO A 77 19.99 22.65 5.71
N GLU A 78 19.20 23.70 5.55
CA GLU A 78 19.07 24.84 6.46
C GLU A 78 18.05 24.63 7.59
N LYS A 79 17.24 23.58 7.51
CA LYS A 79 16.16 23.27 8.47
C LYS A 79 16.66 22.45 9.64
N ASP A 80 16.13 22.73 10.82
CA ASP A 80 16.45 21.94 12.00
C ASP A 80 15.64 20.62 12.06
N GLU A 81 16.00 19.75 13.01
CA GLU A 81 15.34 18.44 13.17
C GLU A 81 13.83 18.58 13.40
N SER A 82 13.40 19.58 14.17
CA SER A 82 11.99 19.76 14.52
C SER A 82 11.16 20.18 13.30
N GLU A 83 11.69 21.07 12.46
CA GLU A 83 11.08 21.43 11.18
C GLU A 83 11.00 20.24 10.21
N LEU A 84 12.10 19.48 10.06
CA LEU A 84 12.12 18.31 9.19
C LEU A 84 11.14 17.23 9.67
N THR A 85 11.02 17.03 10.98
CA THR A 85 10.04 16.09 11.57
C THR A 85 8.60 16.53 11.27
N LEU A 86 8.28 17.82 11.35
CA LEU A 86 6.96 18.33 10.96
C LEU A 86 6.65 18.08 9.47
N TYR A 87 7.64 18.26 8.59
CA TYR A 87 7.48 17.98 7.16
C TYR A 87 7.28 16.49 6.90
N LYS A 88 8.05 15.63 7.57
CA LYS A 88 7.89 14.18 7.48
C LYS A 88 6.47 13.78 7.84
N ILE A 89 5.97 14.23 9.00
CA ILE A 89 4.61 13.92 9.48
C ILE A 89 3.57 14.31 8.43
N ALA A 90 3.69 15.49 7.83
CA ALA A 90 2.75 15.93 6.79
C ALA A 90 2.80 15.08 5.51
N LEU A 91 3.96 14.54 5.16
CA LEU A 91 4.17 13.75 3.94
C LEU A 91 3.72 12.30 4.08
N VAL A 92 3.89 11.69 5.26
CA VAL A 92 3.58 10.27 5.49
C VAL A 92 2.26 10.01 6.20
N ARG A 93 1.50 11.06 6.54
CA ARG A 93 0.19 10.89 7.17
C ARG A 93 -0.81 10.21 6.23
N GLU A 94 -1.78 9.53 6.85
CA GLU A 94 -2.84 8.75 6.22
C GLU A 94 -3.53 9.51 5.06
N GLU A 95 -3.91 10.78 5.25
CA GLU A 95 -4.63 11.52 4.21
C GLU A 95 -3.77 11.79 2.98
N THR A 96 -2.48 12.04 3.18
CA THR A 96 -1.53 12.29 2.08
C THR A 96 -1.33 11.00 1.28
N LEU A 97 -1.14 9.88 1.96
CA LEU A 97 -0.96 8.57 1.32
C LEU A 97 -2.23 8.09 0.62
N ALA A 98 -3.40 8.31 1.20
CA ALA A 98 -4.68 7.99 0.58
C ALA A 98 -4.92 8.77 -0.73
N VAL A 99 -4.50 10.04 -0.77
CA VAL A 99 -4.54 10.84 -2.02
C VAL A 99 -3.61 10.24 -3.06
N ALA A 100 -2.38 9.89 -2.70
CA ALA A 100 -1.42 9.26 -3.61
C ALA A 100 -1.95 7.92 -4.15
N ALA A 101 -2.49 7.07 -3.28
CA ALA A 101 -3.11 5.80 -3.63
C ALA A 101 -4.25 5.97 -4.66
N LYS A 102 -5.12 6.98 -4.49
CA LYS A 102 -6.20 7.28 -5.43
C LYS A 102 -5.65 7.77 -6.78
N GLN A 103 -4.61 8.61 -6.78
CA GLN A 103 -4.00 9.13 -8.01
C GLN A 103 -3.43 8.01 -8.89
N ILE A 104 -2.89 6.95 -8.27
CA ILE A 104 -2.38 5.78 -8.99
C ILE A 104 -3.46 4.70 -9.20
N GLY A 105 -4.73 4.96 -8.85
CA GLY A 105 -5.84 4.02 -9.03
C GLY A 105 -5.80 2.77 -8.15
N LEU A 106 -5.03 2.79 -7.05
CA LEU A 106 -4.84 1.64 -6.15
C LEU A 106 -6.15 1.21 -5.49
N ASN A 107 -7.04 2.17 -5.21
CA ASN A 107 -8.37 1.93 -4.64
C ASN A 107 -9.21 0.88 -5.40
N ASN A 108 -8.99 0.78 -6.71
CA ASN A 108 -9.73 -0.16 -7.57
C ASN A 108 -9.16 -1.59 -7.54
N GLN A 109 -7.94 -1.77 -7.02
CA GLN A 109 -7.22 -3.05 -7.05
C GLN A 109 -7.34 -3.85 -5.74
N ILE A 110 -7.74 -3.20 -4.65
CA ILE A 110 -7.74 -3.80 -3.31
C ILE A 110 -8.88 -4.81 -3.15
N PHE A 111 -8.59 -5.99 -2.62
CA PHE A 111 -9.59 -6.95 -2.16
C PHE A 111 -10.02 -6.59 -0.74
N ILE A 112 -11.31 -6.27 -0.59
CA ILE A 112 -11.97 -6.01 0.69
C ILE A 112 -13.22 -6.89 0.81
N SER A 113 -13.66 -7.17 2.04
CA SER A 113 -14.91 -7.94 2.25
C SER A 113 -16.14 -7.22 1.70
N LYS A 114 -17.22 -7.96 1.49
CA LYS A 114 -18.51 -7.37 1.09
C LYS A 114 -19.06 -6.38 2.12
N GLY A 115 -18.76 -6.60 3.41
CA GLY A 115 -19.15 -5.69 4.48
C GLY A 115 -18.39 -4.37 4.38
N GLU A 116 -17.08 -4.46 4.16
CA GLU A 116 -16.20 -3.30 3.99
C GLU A 116 -16.56 -2.49 2.73
N GLU A 117 -16.89 -3.18 1.63
CA GLU A 117 -17.37 -2.55 0.39
C GLU A 117 -18.63 -1.71 0.60
N LYS A 118 -19.61 -2.21 1.37
CA LYS A 118 -20.85 -1.48 1.69
C LYS A 118 -20.62 -0.21 2.51
N MET A 119 -19.49 -0.14 3.21
CA MET A 119 -19.09 1.02 4.01
C MET A 119 -18.14 1.95 3.24
N ASP A 120 -18.11 1.85 1.91
CA ASP A 120 -17.23 2.62 1.04
C ASP A 120 -15.73 2.41 1.35
N GLY A 121 -15.38 1.18 1.75
CA GLY A 121 -14.02 0.80 2.18
C GLY A 121 -12.92 1.15 1.19
N ARG A 122 -13.20 1.07 -0.13
CA ARG A 122 -12.23 1.43 -1.18
C ARG A 122 -11.81 2.90 -1.15
N ASN A 123 -12.60 3.75 -0.50
CA ASN A 123 -12.32 5.19 -0.42
C ASN A 123 -11.87 5.63 0.97
N LYS A 124 -11.84 4.72 1.96
CA LYS A 124 -11.35 5.00 3.30
C LYS A 124 -9.85 5.29 3.27
N ASN A 125 -9.46 6.38 3.91
CA ASN A 125 -8.07 6.82 3.93
C ASN A 125 -7.15 5.77 4.55
N ALA A 126 -7.51 5.20 5.71
CA ALA A 126 -6.77 4.12 6.36
C ALA A 126 -6.43 2.97 5.41
N ILE A 127 -7.44 2.34 4.78
CA ILE A 127 -7.21 1.21 3.87
C ILE A 127 -6.28 1.57 2.71
N LEU A 128 -6.42 2.78 2.18
CA LEU A 128 -5.62 3.26 1.06
C LEU A 128 -4.19 3.59 1.46
N ALA A 129 -4.00 4.19 2.63
CA ALA A 129 -2.68 4.46 3.20
C ALA A 129 -1.94 3.15 3.46
N ASP A 130 -2.59 2.20 4.15
CA ASP A 130 -2.02 0.88 4.46
C ASP A 130 -1.57 0.15 3.18
N CYS A 131 -2.40 0.17 2.13
CA CYS A 131 -2.06 -0.43 0.84
C CYS A 131 -0.94 0.33 0.10
N MET A 132 -0.89 1.66 0.25
CA MET A 132 0.16 2.48 -0.36
C MET A 132 1.51 2.19 0.29
N GLU A 133 1.55 2.01 1.61
CA GLU A 133 2.76 1.61 2.32
C GLU A 133 3.18 0.20 1.93
N ALA A 134 2.25 -0.75 1.92
CA ALA A 134 2.53 -2.12 1.53
C ALA A 134 3.14 -2.27 0.12
N LEU A 135 2.94 -1.30 -0.78
CA LEU A 135 3.47 -1.30 -2.15
C LEU A 135 4.99 -1.03 -2.21
N LEU A 136 5.57 -0.42 -1.17
CA LEU A 136 6.96 0.06 -1.12
C LEU A 136 7.96 -1.00 -0.64
#